data_AF-A0A969HCN9-F1
#
_entry.id   AF-A0A969HCN9-F1
#
_cell.length_a   1.000
_cell.length_b   1.000
_cell.length_c   1.000
_cell.angle_alpha   90.00
_cell.angle_beta   90.00
_cell.angle_gamma   90.00
#
_symmetry.space_group_name_H-M   'P 1'
#
loop_
_entity.id
_entity.type
_entity.pdbx_description
1 polymer ?
#
loop_
_entity_poly.entity_id
_entity_poly.type
_entity_poly.pdbx_seq_one_letter_code
_entity_poly.pdbx_strand_id
1 'polypeptide(L)'
;MANNIKTAISLQKSLFEQVEVLAHELKISRSRLFVLALEEFVHRHQNQQLLEQINLAYDDLPDSVEQEHLAKMRFQHRQIVEGEW
;
A
#
# COMPACT_ATOMS: atom_id res chain seq x y z
N MET A 1 25.74 8.41 -13.29
CA MET A 1 26.35 8.18 -11.97
C MET A 1 25.23 8.18 -10.94
N ALA A 2 25.12 7.16 -10.09
CA ALA A 2 24.12 7.15 -9.02
C ALA A 2 24.49 8.23 -8.00
N ASN A 3 23.66 9.28 -7.88
CA ASN A 3 23.93 10.42 -7.00
C ASN A 3 23.35 10.13 -5.62
N ASN A 4 24.16 9.60 -4.70
CA ASN A 4 23.74 9.33 -3.32
C ASN A 4 23.93 10.60 -2.46
N ILE A 5 22.87 11.03 -1.78
CA ILE A 5 22.88 12.20 -0.88
C ILE A 5 23.06 11.74 0.56
N LYS A 6 24.04 12.30 1.26
CA LYS A 6 24.25 12.07 2.69
C LYS A 6 23.48 13.11 3.50
N THR A 7 22.65 12.65 4.41
CA THR A 7 21.83 13.50 5.28
C THR A 7 22.05 13.10 6.73
N ALA A 8 22.28 14.08 7.61
CA ALA A 8 22.26 13.86 9.05
C ALA A 8 20.82 13.99 9.55
N ILE A 9 20.33 12.98 10.27
CA ILE A 9 18.99 12.97 10.85
C ILE A 9 19.08 12.93 12.37
N SER A 10 18.16 13.62 13.05
CA SER A 10 17.99 13.51 14.49
C SER A 10 16.99 12.41 14.79
N LEU A 11 17.33 11.50 15.70
CA LEU A 11 16.46 10.40 16.11
C LEU A 11 16.66 10.09 17.59
N GLN A 12 15.63 9.47 18.19
CA GLN A 12 15.71 9.01 19.58
C GLN A 12 16.79 7.92 19.69
N LYS A 13 17.61 7.99 20.76
CA LYS A 13 18.68 7.01 21.00
C LYS A 13 18.15 5.58 21.08
N SER A 14 17.01 5.37 21.74
CA SER A 14 16.35 4.07 21.84
C SER A 14 15.95 3.48 20.48
N LEU A 15 15.52 4.32 19.53
CA LEU A 15 15.20 3.88 18.19
C LEU A 15 16.48 3.54 17.40
N PHE A 16 17.54 4.36 17.56
CA PHE A 16 18.83 4.06 16.94
C PHE A 16 19.34 2.67 17.35
N GLU A 17 19.32 2.37 18.64
CA GLU A 17 19.77 1.08 19.18
C GLU A 17 18.96 -0.10 18.63
N GLN A 18 17.64 0.05 18.49
CA GLN A 18 16.79 -0.97 17.85
C GLN A 18 17.15 -1.18 16.37
N VAL A 19 17.42 -0.10 15.64
CA VAL A 19 17.87 -0.15 14.24
C VAL A 19 19.22 -0.85 14.12
N GLU A 20 20.15 -0.61 15.05
CA GLU A 20 21.45 -1.31 15.07
C GLU A 20 21.29 -2.83 15.19
N VAL A 21 20.48 -3.26 16.15
CA VAL A 21 20.20 -4.69 16.40
C VAL A 21 19.57 -5.31 15.17
N LEU A 22 18.52 -4.69 14.62
CA LEU A 22 17.81 -5.22 13.46
C LEU A 22 18.71 -5.26 12.21
N ALA A 23 19.53 -4.24 11.98
CA ALA A 23 20.47 -4.24 10.86
C ALA A 23 21.48 -5.39 10.98
N HIS A 24 21.94 -5.68 12.20
CA HIS A 24 22.85 -6.80 12.47
C HIS A 24 22.17 -8.16 12.23
N GLU A 25 20.95 -8.36 12.74
CA GLU A 25 20.16 -9.57 12.54
C GLU A 25 19.90 -9.85 11.05
N LEU A 26 19.56 -8.81 10.30
CA LEU A 26 19.32 -8.88 8.85
C LEU A 26 20.61 -8.91 8.02
N LYS A 27 21.78 -8.76 8.64
CA LYS A 27 23.11 -8.72 8.00
C LYS A 27 23.22 -7.66 6.91
N ILE A 28 22.62 -6.49 7.13
CA ILE A 28 22.68 -5.34 6.21
C ILE A 28 23.29 -4.12 6.90
N SER A 29 23.74 -3.15 6.11
CA SER A 29 24.19 -1.89 6.68
C SER A 29 23.00 -1.08 7.22
N ARG A 30 23.28 -0.26 8.22
CA ARG A 30 22.33 0.69 8.81
C ARG A 30 21.71 1.60 7.76
N SER A 31 22.55 2.15 6.89
CA SER A 31 22.10 3.00 5.78
C SER A 31 21.18 2.25 4.83
N ARG A 32 21.44 0.96 4.56
CA ARG A 32 20.54 0.13 3.75
C ARG A 32 19.20 -0.08 4.45
N LEU A 33 19.19 -0.35 5.76
CA LEU A 33 17.95 -0.49 6.52
C LEU A 33 17.12 0.80 6.50
N PHE A 34 17.74 1.97 6.66
CA PHE A 34 17.03 3.26 6.54
C PHE A 34 16.45 3.49 5.16
N VAL A 35 17.21 3.16 4.09
CA VAL A 35 16.71 3.27 2.71
C VAL A 35 15.48 2.37 2.51
N LEU A 36 15.55 1.10 2.94
CA LEU A 36 14.44 0.17 2.82
C LEU A 36 13.20 0.65 3.58
N ALA A 37 13.38 1.14 4.81
CA ALA A 37 12.28 1.67 5.61
C ALA A 37 11.62 2.89 4.96
N LEU A 38 12.42 3.78 4.34
CA LEU A 38 11.92 4.96 3.66
C LEU A 38 11.21 4.60 2.35
N GLU A 39 11.76 3.70 1.55
CA GLU A 39 11.14 3.18 0.33
C GLU A 39 9.76 2.57 0.64
N GLU A 40 9.69 1.72 1.66
CA GLU A 40 8.44 1.09 2.10
C GLU A 40 7.43 2.13 2.60
N PHE A 41 7.87 3.11 3.39
CA PHE A 41 6.98 4.16 3.90
C PHE A 41 6.39 5.02 2.76
N VAL A 42 7.22 5.42 1.80
CA VAL A 42 6.77 6.21 0.64
C VAL A 42 5.81 5.40 -0.22
N HIS A 43 6.13 4.15 -0.53
CA HIS A 43 5.28 3.27 -1.33
C HIS A 43 3.93 3.03 -0.65
N ARG A 44 3.92 2.78 0.66
CA ARG A 44 2.67 2.63 1.43
C ARG A 44 1.81 3.88 1.36
N HIS A 45 2.41 5.07 1.49
CA HIS A 45 1.67 6.32 1.41
C HIS A 45 1.09 6.56 0.02
N GLN A 46 1.85 6.29 -1.04
CA GLN A 46 1.38 6.38 -2.42
C GLN A 46 0.21 5.43 -2.68
N ASN A 47 0.27 4.20 -2.17
CA ASN A 47 -0.81 3.23 -2.31
C ASN A 47 -2.09 3.67 -1.59
N GLN A 48 -1.96 4.30 -0.42
CA GLN A 48 -3.10 4.87 0.29
C GLN A 48 -3.75 6.01 -0.51
N GLN A 49 -2.94 6.92 -1.05
CA GLN A 49 -3.44 8.00 -1.90
C GLN A 49 -4.15 7.48 -3.16
N LEU A 50 -3.59 6.45 -3.80
CA LEU A 50 -4.22 5.82 -4.96
C LEU A 50 -5.57 5.19 -4.59
N LEU A 51 -5.65 4.48 -3.46
CA LEU A 51 -6.90 3.90 -2.98
C LEU A 51 -7.94 4.98 -2.68
N GLU A 52 -7.54 6.08 -2.05
CA GLU A 52 -8.43 7.23 -1.81
C GLU A 52 -8.95 7.81 -3.12
N GLN A 53 -8.11 7.97 -4.15
CA GLN A 53 -8.53 8.45 -5.47
C GLN A 53 -9.51 7.50 -6.15
N ILE A 54 -9.27 6.19 -6.06
CA ILE A 54 -10.20 5.18 -6.58
C ILE A 54 -11.54 5.31 -5.86
N ASN A 55 -11.54 5.34 -4.54
CA ASN A 55 -12.78 5.47 -3.76
C ASN A 55 -13.54 6.75 -4.13
N LEU A 56 -12.85 7.89 -4.27
CA LEU A 56 -13.45 9.15 -4.70
C LEU A 56 -14.08 9.06 -6.11
N ALA A 57 -13.44 8.36 -7.04
CA ALA A 57 -13.98 8.17 -8.39
C ALA A 57 -15.25 7.29 -8.41
N TYR A 58 -15.46 6.48 -7.37
CA TYR A 58 -16.63 5.60 -7.20
C TYR A 58 -17.58 6.09 -6.09
N ASP A 59 -17.41 7.29 -5.57
CA ASP A 59 -18.23 7.83 -4.47
C ASP A 59 -19.64 8.25 -4.95
N ASP A 60 -19.82 8.38 -6.27
CA ASP A 60 -21.12 8.64 -6.85
C ASP A 60 -22.04 7.42 -6.70
N LEU A 61 -23.31 7.68 -6.34
CA LEU A 61 -24.34 6.65 -6.34
C LEU A 61 -24.53 6.14 -7.78
N PRO A 62 -24.58 4.81 -8.00
CA PRO A 62 -24.76 4.28 -9.33
C PRO A 62 -26.07 4.82 -9.91
N ASP A 63 -26.01 5.29 -11.15
CA ASP A 63 -27.19 5.81 -11.83
C ASP A 63 -28.22 4.68 -12.08
N SER A 64 -29.43 5.02 -12.52
CA SER A 64 -30.49 4.03 -12.72
C SER A 64 -30.12 2.93 -13.72
N VAL A 65 -29.27 3.25 -14.70
CA VAL A 65 -28.82 2.31 -15.74
C VAL A 65 -27.75 1.37 -15.15
N GLU A 66 -26.80 1.91 -14.40
CA GLU A 66 -25.80 1.14 -13.66
C GLU A 66 -26.45 0.22 -12.63
N GLN A 67 -27.48 0.68 -11.91
CA GLN A 67 -28.24 -0.17 -10.98
C GLN A 67 -28.91 -1.35 -11.67
N GLU A 68 -29.51 -1.13 -12.85
CA GLU A 68 -30.12 -2.21 -13.64
C GLU A 68 -29.06 -3.22 -14.13
N HIS A 69 -27.91 -2.72 -14.61
CA HIS A 69 -26.79 -3.57 -15.01
C HIS A 69 -26.22 -4.39 -13.84
N LEU A 70 -26.01 -3.77 -12.68
CA LEU A 70 -25.54 -4.44 -11.46
C LEU A 70 -26.53 -5.51 -11.00
N ALA A 71 -27.84 -5.27 -11.09
CA ALA A 71 -28.87 -6.24 -10.76
C ALA A 71 -28.82 -7.47 -11.69
N LYS A 72 -28.67 -7.25 -13.00
CA LYS A 72 -28.52 -8.33 -14.00
C LYS A 72 -27.24 -9.15 -13.76
N MET A 73 -26.10 -8.49 -13.51
CA MET A 73 -24.85 -9.20 -13.20
C MET A 73 -24.95 -10.04 -11.94
N ARG A 74 -25.55 -9.50 -10.85
CA ARG A 74 -25.74 -10.25 -9.59
C ARG A 74 -26.65 -11.46 -9.77
N PHE A 75 -27.70 -11.34 -10.58
CA PHE A 75 -28.59 -12.45 -10.91
C PHE A 75 -27.83 -13.56 -11.66
N GLN A 76 -27.09 -13.21 -12.71
CA GLN A 76 -26.30 -14.17 -13.50
C GLN A 76 -25.21 -14.85 -12.67
N HIS A 77 -24.46 -14.09 -11.88
CA HIS A 77 -23.42 -14.62 -11.00
C HIS A 77 -24.00 -15.64 -10.00
N ARG A 78 -25.18 -15.36 -9.44
CA ARG A 78 -25.85 -16.29 -8.52
C ARG A 78 -26.23 -17.60 -9.22
N GLN A 79 -26.77 -17.55 -10.43
CA GLN A 79 -27.10 -18.76 -11.20
C GLN A 79 -25.88 -19.61 -11.54
N ILE A 80 -24.72 -18.99 -11.80
CA ILE A 80 -23.47 -19.70 -12.09
C ILE A 80 -22.94 -20.40 -10.82
N VAL A 81 -22.95 -19.70 -9.67
CA VAL A 81 -22.45 -20.25 -8.41
C VAL A 81 -23.39 -21.32 -7.81
N GLU A 82 -24.70 -21.19 -8.03
CA GLU A 82 -25.69 -22.19 -7.58
C GLU A 82 -25.67 -23.48 -8.42
N GLY A 83 -25.11 -23.45 -9.64
CA GLY A 83 -24.94 -24.64 -10.49
C GLY A 83 -23.67 -25.46 -10.23
N GLU A 84 -22.79 -24.99 -9.34
CA GLU A 84 -21.47 -25.59 -9.02
C GLU A 84 -21.44 -26.35 -7.67
N TRP A 85 -22.60 -26.68 -7.07
CA TRP A 85 -22.69 -27.50 -5.85
C TRP A 85 -23.59 -28.73 -6.00
#